data_AF-A0A0Q8TCZ3-F1
#
_entry.id   AF-A0A0Q8TCZ3-F1
#
_cell.length_a   1.000
_cell.length_b   1.000
_cell.length_c   1.000
_cell.angle_alpha   90.00
_cell.angle_beta   90.00
_cell.angle_gamma   90.00
#
_symmetry.space_group_name_H-M   'P 1'
#
loop_
_entity.id
_entity.type
_entity.pdbx_description
1 polymer ?
#
loop_
_entity_poly.entity_id
_entity_poly.type
_entity_poly.pdbx_seq_one_letter_code
_entity_poly.pdbx_strand_id
1 'polypeptide(L)'
;MAGLATIEEFEEDLEALYETHPDVAGLIDALIEELGNDEDYLQTLLDDVPKWHFMYQPAFEFKLFSEARKSNRSIYSLKLYDLDGSKIPFRVFVTYDRAVNEYLVLSVQPRKTCYDTSTADYRDLCDRYDRLNIFAH
;
A
#
# COMPACT_ATOMS: atom_id res chain seq x y z
N MET A 1 17.13 9.70 -3.34
CA MET A 1 16.85 8.44 -2.61
C MET A 1 15.35 8.37 -2.47
N ALA A 2 14.75 7.18 -2.58
CA ALA A 2 13.30 7.05 -2.57
C ALA A 2 12.79 7.12 -1.12
N GLY A 3 11.83 8.01 -0.86
CA GLY A 3 11.18 8.13 0.45
C GLY A 3 9.88 7.35 0.54
N LEU A 4 9.34 7.20 1.75
CA LEU A 4 7.97 6.75 1.99
C LEU A 4 7.30 7.71 2.97
N ALA A 5 6.09 8.14 2.64
CA ALA A 5 5.23 8.93 3.50
C ALA A 5 3.81 8.37 3.52
N THR A 6 3.11 8.65 4.62
CA THR A 6 1.69 8.32 4.79
C THR A 6 0.85 9.59 4.59
N ILE A 7 -0.35 9.42 4.03
CA ILE A 7 -1.33 10.52 4.01
C ILE A 7 -2.15 10.48 5.31
N GLU A 8 -2.72 11.63 5.69
CA GLU A 8 -3.52 11.75 6.92
C GLU A 8 -4.66 10.72 6.97
N GLU A 9 -5.35 10.50 5.85
CA GLU A 9 -6.45 9.52 5.79
C GLU A 9 -5.99 8.06 5.93
N PHE A 10 -4.71 7.75 5.64
CA PHE A 10 -4.17 6.42 5.93
C PHE A 10 -3.93 6.23 7.43
N GLU A 11 -3.46 7.26 8.13
CA GLU A 11 -3.29 7.21 9.58
C GLU A 11 -4.64 6.99 10.28
N GLU A 12 -5.70 7.65 9.80
CA GLU A 12 -7.07 7.42 10.28
C GLU A 12 -7.55 5.97 10.00
N ASP A 13 -7.28 5.43 8.80
CA ASP A 13 -7.60 4.04 8.48
C ASP A 13 -6.86 3.07 9.44
N LEU A 14 -5.60 3.37 9.77
CA LEU A 14 -4.76 2.54 10.63
C LEU A 14 -5.22 2.61 12.10
N GLU A 15 -5.59 3.79 12.60
CA GLU A 15 -6.15 3.98 13.94
C GLU A 15 -7.48 3.20 14.08
N ALA A 16 -8.38 3.31 13.11
CA ALA A 16 -9.62 2.52 13.09
C ALA A 16 -9.35 1.01 13.00
N LEU A 17 -8.28 0.61 12.32
CA LEU A 17 -7.85 -0.79 12.26
C LEU A 17 -7.30 -1.25 13.62
N TYR A 18 -6.59 -0.41 14.37
CA TYR A 18 -6.13 -0.73 15.72
C TYR A 18 -7.28 -1.04 16.68
N GLU A 19 -8.42 -0.37 16.53
CA GLU A 19 -9.61 -0.62 17.37
C GLU A 19 -10.24 -2.00 17.13
N THR A 20 -10.14 -2.53 15.91
CA THR A 20 -10.87 -3.74 15.49
C THR A 20 -9.98 -4.96 15.25
N HIS A 21 -8.75 -4.74 14.83
CA HIS A 21 -7.75 -5.75 14.44
C HIS A 21 -6.33 -5.30 14.85
N PRO A 22 -6.04 -5.14 16.16
CA PRO A 22 -4.78 -4.55 16.64
C PRO A 22 -3.53 -5.28 16.16
N ASP A 23 -3.55 -6.61 16.11
CA ASP A 23 -2.41 -7.40 15.63
C ASP A 23 -2.11 -7.14 14.15
N VAL A 24 -3.16 -6.95 13.34
CA VAL A 24 -3.02 -6.67 11.91
C VAL A 24 -2.52 -5.24 11.69
N ALA A 25 -3.07 -4.28 12.45
CA ALA A 25 -2.62 -2.89 12.41
C ALA A 25 -1.13 -2.79 12.77
N GLY A 26 -0.69 -3.45 13.85
CA GLY A 26 0.73 -3.48 14.23
C GLY A 26 1.65 -4.10 13.17
N LEU A 27 1.20 -5.14 12.45
CA LEU A 27 1.97 -5.70 11.34
C LEU A 27 2.09 -4.76 10.14
N ILE A 28 1.02 -4.02 9.84
CA ILE A 28 1.03 -3.02 8.76
C ILE A 28 1.96 -1.87 9.15
N ASP A 29 1.79 -1.33 10.35
CA ASP A 29 2.58 -0.23 10.91
C ASP A 29 4.07 -0.57 10.89
N ALA A 30 4.45 -1.74 11.41
CA ALA A 30 5.83 -2.22 11.39
C ALA A 30 6.41 -2.34 9.97
N LEU A 31 5.63 -2.81 8.99
CA LEU A 31 6.10 -2.87 7.60
C LEU A 31 6.31 -1.47 7.00
N ILE A 32 5.40 -0.53 7.26
CA ILE A 32 5.52 0.84 6.77
C ILE A 32 6.75 1.53 7.39
N GLU A 33 6.99 1.34 8.69
CA GLU A 33 8.17 1.84 9.38
C GLU A 33 9.46 1.20 8.82
N GLU A 34 9.49 -0.13 8.62
CA GLU A 34 10.66 -0.83 8.07
C GLU A 34 10.98 -0.35 6.65
N LEU A 35 9.96 -0.20 5.79
CA LEU A 35 10.12 0.32 4.43
C LEU A 35 10.60 1.78 4.43
N GLY A 36 10.05 2.62 5.32
CA GLY A 36 10.45 4.02 5.45
C GLY A 36 11.89 4.20 5.91
N ASN A 37 12.47 3.21 6.59
CA ASN A 37 13.86 3.21 7.06
C ASN A 37 14.85 2.60 6.06
N ASP A 38 14.39 2.04 4.93
CA ASP A 38 15.24 1.41 3.91
C ASP A 38 15.05 2.06 2.52
N GLU A 39 15.60 3.27 2.38
CA GLU A 39 15.52 4.08 1.16
C GLU A 39 16.12 3.39 -0.08
N ASP A 40 17.21 2.63 0.12
CA ASP A 40 17.87 1.87 -0.94
C ASP A 40 16.94 0.79 -1.48
N TYR A 41 16.21 0.13 -0.59
CA TYR A 41 15.25 -0.88 -0.99
C TYR A 41 14.00 -0.31 -1.67
N LEU A 42 13.46 0.81 -1.15
CA LEU A 42 12.35 1.52 -1.78
C LEU A 42 12.66 1.85 -3.25
N GLN A 43 13.91 2.18 -3.57
CA GLN A 43 14.35 2.45 -4.93
C GLN A 43 14.16 1.25 -5.88
N THR A 44 14.19 0.02 -5.35
CA THR A 44 14.11 -1.23 -6.11
C THR A 44 12.71 -1.86 -6.18
N LEU A 45 11.71 -1.28 -5.50
CA LEU A 45 10.35 -1.83 -5.46
C LEU A 45 9.64 -1.76 -6.82
N LEU A 46 9.95 -0.76 -7.66
CA LEU A 46 9.38 -0.63 -9.00
C LEU A 46 10.06 -1.51 -10.05
N ASP A 47 11.22 -2.07 -9.72
CA ASP A 47 11.95 -2.94 -10.64
C ASP A 47 11.27 -4.32 -10.66
N ASP A 48 10.93 -4.78 -11.87
CA ASP A 48 10.39 -6.12 -12.12
C ASP A 48 9.05 -6.47 -11.42
N VAL A 49 8.13 -5.50 -11.27
CA VAL A 49 6.79 -5.72 -10.69
C VAL A 49 5.95 -6.72 -11.51
N PRO A 50 5.33 -7.75 -10.91
CA PRO A 50 5.19 -8.02 -9.47
C PRO A 50 6.42 -8.67 -8.83
N LYS A 51 6.69 -8.31 -7.57
CA LYS A 51 7.86 -8.76 -6.82
C LYS A 51 7.49 -9.30 -5.43
N TRP A 52 8.21 -10.33 -5.00
CA TRP A 52 8.01 -11.01 -3.72
C TRP A 52 9.17 -10.70 -2.79
N HIS A 53 8.85 -10.38 -1.54
CA HIS A 53 9.78 -9.81 -0.58
C HIS A 53 9.76 -10.63 0.71
N PHE A 54 10.46 -11.76 0.68
CA PHE A 54 10.50 -12.73 1.79
C PHE A 54 11.50 -12.37 2.90
N MET A 55 12.38 -11.39 2.67
CA MET A 55 13.39 -10.98 3.65
C MET A 55 12.86 -9.99 4.70
N TYR A 56 11.67 -9.43 4.48
CA TYR A 56 10.99 -8.52 5.42
C TYR A 56 10.19 -9.32 6.44
N GLN A 57 10.02 -8.74 7.63
CA GLN A 57 9.13 -9.27 8.67
C GLN A 57 8.15 -8.18 9.10
N PRO A 58 6.92 -8.16 8.56
CA PRO A 58 6.28 -9.21 7.76
C PRO A 58 6.71 -9.27 6.28
N ALA A 59 6.72 -10.47 5.71
CA ALA A 59 6.94 -10.66 4.28
C ALA A 59 5.78 -10.03 3.50
N PHE A 60 6.05 -9.59 2.26
CA PHE A 60 5.00 -9.03 1.41
C PHE A 60 5.21 -9.29 -0.09
N GLU A 61 4.13 -9.21 -0.86
CA GLU A 61 4.17 -9.14 -2.33
C GLU A 61 3.75 -7.74 -2.77
N PHE A 62 4.55 -7.11 -3.64
CA PHE A 62 4.30 -5.80 -4.24
C PHE A 62 3.82 -5.98 -5.68
N LYS A 63 2.66 -5.42 -6.02
CA LYS A 63 2.05 -5.62 -7.35
C LYS A 63 1.23 -4.43 -7.81
N LEU A 64 1.28 -4.11 -9.11
CA LEU A 64 0.37 -3.13 -9.72
C LEU A 64 -1.10 -3.55 -9.54
N PHE A 65 -1.91 -2.64 -9.03
CA PHE A 65 -3.34 -2.87 -8.80
C PHE A 65 -4.12 -2.70 -10.11
N SER A 66 -4.49 -3.84 -10.70
CA SER A 66 -5.02 -3.91 -12.06
C SER A 66 -6.30 -3.10 -12.28
N GLU A 67 -7.17 -2.99 -11.26
CA GLU A 67 -8.41 -2.23 -11.38
C GLU A 67 -8.15 -0.73 -11.52
N ALA A 68 -7.27 -0.18 -10.69
CA ALA A 68 -6.83 1.22 -10.80
C ALA A 68 -6.08 1.50 -12.12
N ARG A 69 -5.29 0.54 -12.61
CA ARG A 69 -4.56 0.68 -13.88
C ARG A 69 -5.48 0.85 -15.09
N LYS A 70 -6.66 0.21 -15.10
CA LYS A 70 -7.66 0.38 -16.17
C LYS A 70 -8.14 1.83 -16.30
N SER A 71 -8.02 2.62 -15.22
CA SER A 71 -8.34 4.05 -15.18
C SER A 71 -7.08 4.94 -15.17
N ASN A 72 -5.96 4.42 -15.68
CA ASN A 72 -4.68 5.13 -15.78
C ASN A 72 -4.12 5.66 -14.44
N ARG A 73 -4.42 4.98 -13.32
CA ARG A 73 -3.81 5.28 -12.01
C ARG A 73 -2.66 4.31 -11.74
N SER A 74 -1.57 4.84 -11.19
CA SER A 74 -0.37 4.06 -10.83
C SER A 74 -0.43 3.62 -9.36
N ILE A 75 -1.46 2.84 -9.02
CA ILE A 75 -1.65 2.30 -7.67
C ILE A 75 -1.07 0.89 -7.59
N TYR A 76 -0.34 0.62 -6.53
CA TYR A 76 0.24 -0.68 -6.19
C TYR A 76 -0.43 -1.23 -4.93
N SER A 77 -0.48 -2.55 -4.83
CA SER A 77 -0.98 -3.27 -3.68
C SER A 77 0.17 -4.00 -3.00
N LEU A 78 0.30 -3.78 -1.70
CA LEU A 78 1.14 -4.55 -0.79
C LEU A 78 0.27 -5.64 -0.18
N LYS A 79 0.76 -6.87 -0.28
CA LYS A 79 0.10 -8.07 0.21
C LYS A 79 0.94 -8.68 1.31
N LEU A 80 0.60 -8.35 2.55
CA LEU A 80 1.35 -8.79 3.71
C LEU A 80 0.99 -10.23 4.09
N TYR A 81 1.95 -10.87 4.73
CA TYR A 81 1.85 -12.18 5.34
C TYR A 81 2.13 -12.05 6.84
N ASP A 82 1.42 -12.77 7.68
CA ASP A 82 1.75 -12.89 9.09
C ASP A 82 3.02 -13.75 9.30
N LEU A 83 3.43 -13.88 10.56
CA LEU A 83 4.62 -14.63 10.95
C LEU A 83 4.53 -16.13 10.61
N ASP A 84 3.31 -16.66 10.46
CA ASP A 84 3.06 -18.05 10.06
C ASP A 84 3.04 -18.22 8.52
N GLY A 85 3.29 -17.14 7.77
CA GLY A 85 3.28 -17.13 6.31
C GLY A 85 1.87 -17.12 5.71
N SER A 86 0.84 -16.84 6.50
CA SER A 86 -0.54 -16.70 6.04
C SER A 86 -0.84 -15.26 5.64
N LYS A 87 -1.64 -15.08 4.57
CA LYS A 87 -2.01 -13.74 4.11
C LYS A 87 -2.95 -13.08 5.11
N ILE A 88 -2.60 -11.89 5.58
CA ILE A 88 -3.50 -11.10 6.42
C ILE A 88 -4.80 -10.75 5.64
N PRO A 89 -5.93 -10.50 6.34
CA PRO A 89 -7.21 -10.23 5.68
C PRO A 89 -7.34 -8.83 5.06
N PHE A 90 -6.24 -8.08 4.95
CA PHE A 90 -6.19 -6.71 4.44
C PHE A 90 -5.15 -6.54 3.32
N ARG A 91 -5.27 -5.42 2.61
CA ARG A 91 -4.32 -4.94 1.60
C ARG A 91 -3.97 -3.50 1.90
N VAL A 92 -2.70 -3.17 1.77
CA VAL A 92 -2.25 -1.77 1.78
C VAL A 92 -2.08 -1.33 0.34
N PHE A 93 -2.54 -0.12 0.04
CA PHE A 93 -2.41 0.50 -1.28
C PHE A 93 -1.45 1.67 -1.20
N VAL A 94 -0.55 1.74 -2.17
CA VAL A 94 0.44 2.82 -2.28
C VAL A 94 0.49 3.34 -3.71
N THR A 95 0.98 4.56 -3.89
CA THR A 95 1.41 5.10 -5.18
C THR A 95 2.87 5.49 -5.10
N TYR A 96 3.49 5.72 -6.26
CA TYR A 96 4.82 6.31 -6.35
C TYR A 96 4.74 7.62 -7.13
N ASP A 97 5.12 8.72 -6.49
CA ASP A 97 5.29 10.01 -7.15
C ASP A 97 6.74 10.16 -7.64
N ARG A 98 6.90 10.14 -8.97
CA ARG A 98 8.20 10.32 -9.61
C ARG A 98 8.75 11.74 -9.52
N ALA A 99 7.89 12.74 -9.35
CA ALA A 99 8.31 14.13 -9.30
C ALA A 99 9.10 14.43 -8.01
N VAL A 100 8.69 13.82 -6.90
CA VAL A 100 9.34 13.95 -5.59
C VAL A 100 10.12 12.71 -5.16
N ASN A 101 10.07 11.64 -5.96
CA ASN A 101 10.77 10.37 -5.72
C ASN A 101 10.34 9.74 -4.39
N GLU A 102 9.03 9.62 -4.17
CA GLU A 102 8.45 9.19 -2.89
C GLU A 102 7.27 8.23 -3.10
N TYR A 103 7.16 7.22 -2.22
CA TYR A 103 5.97 6.40 -2.09
C TYR A 103 4.98 7.06 -1.14
N LEU A 104 3.71 7.07 -1.52
CA LEU A 104 2.63 7.57 -0.68
C LEU A 104 1.69 6.41 -0.35
N VAL A 105 1.54 6.13 0.94
CA VAL A 105 0.59 5.13 1.43
C VAL A 105 -0.81 5.74 1.44
N LEU A 106 -1.73 5.11 0.71
CA LEU A 106 -3.04 5.67 0.39
C LEU A 106 -4.15 5.18 1.31
N SER A 107 -4.21 3.87 1.55
CA SER A 107 -5.30 3.25 2.30
C SER A 107 -4.97 1.81 2.67
N VAL A 108 -5.62 1.31 3.72
CA VAL A 108 -5.74 -0.12 4.03
C VAL A 108 -7.18 -0.59 3.84
N GLN A 109 -7.38 -1.68 3.09
CA GLN A 109 -8.73 -2.18 2.78
C GLN A 109 -8.88 -3.69 2.98
N PRO A 110 -10.10 -4.17 3.31
CA PRO A 110 -10.36 -5.59 3.43
C PRO A 110 -10.11 -6.32 2.12
N ARG A 111 -9.34 -7.41 2.18
CA ARG A 111 -9.01 -8.24 1.01
C ARG A 111 -10.24 -8.78 0.28
N LYS A 112 -11.33 -8.99 1.01
CA LYS A 112 -12.58 -9.56 0.48
C LYS A 112 -13.27 -8.62 -0.52
N THR A 113 -13.11 -7.31 -0.36
CA THR A 113 -13.85 -6.28 -1.10
C THR A 113 -12.95 -5.40 -1.95
N CYS A 114 -11.64 -5.37 -1.71
CA CYS A 114 -10.71 -4.45 -2.37
C CYS A 114 -10.58 -4.56 -3.90
N TYR A 115 -11.21 -5.55 -4.56
CA TYR A 115 -11.26 -5.66 -6.03
C TYR A 115 -12.62 -5.25 -6.61
N ASP A 116 -13.63 -5.02 -5.78
CA ASP A 116 -14.95 -4.62 -6.21
C ASP A 116 -14.98 -3.10 -6.46
N THR A 117 -14.93 -2.72 -7.73
CA THR A 117 -14.89 -1.31 -8.15
C THR A 117 -16.20 -0.57 -7.93
N SER A 118 -17.27 -1.24 -7.45
CA SER A 118 -18.54 -0.60 -7.10
C SER A 118 -18.62 -0.14 -5.64
N THR A 119 -17.65 -0.52 -4.81
CA THR A 119 -17.62 -0.21 -3.38
C THR A 119 -17.29 1.25 -3.10
N ALA A 120 -17.68 1.73 -1.91
CA ALA A 120 -17.25 3.03 -1.41
C ALA A 120 -15.71 3.06 -1.23
N ASP A 121 -15.13 2.00 -0.68
CA ASP A 121 -13.69 1.87 -0.43
C ASP A 121 -12.86 2.04 -1.73
N TYR A 122 -13.28 1.41 -2.84
CA TYR A 122 -12.55 1.57 -4.11
C TYR A 122 -12.65 3.00 -4.65
N ARG A 123 -13.81 3.65 -4.52
CA ARG A 123 -13.99 5.04 -4.93
C ARG A 123 -13.12 5.97 -4.07
N ASP A 124 -13.14 5.77 -2.76
CA ASP A 124 -12.32 6.53 -1.81
C ASP A 124 -10.82 6.40 -2.11
N LEU A 125 -10.33 5.18 -2.40
CA LEU A 125 -8.95 4.96 -2.85
C LEU A 125 -8.60 5.77 -4.12
N CYS A 126 -9.51 5.80 -5.10
CA CYS A 126 -9.30 6.57 -6.32
C CYS A 126 -9.32 8.07 -6.06
N ASP A 127 -10.24 8.55 -5.22
CA ASP A 127 -10.37 9.96 -4.86
C ASP A 127 -9.15 10.45 -4.07
N ARG A 128 -8.62 9.62 -3.15
CA ARG A 128 -7.34 9.87 -2.46
C ARG A 128 -6.18 10.00 -3.46
N TYR A 129 -6.05 9.05 -4.39
CA TYR A 129 -5.00 9.11 -5.43
C TYR A 129 -5.14 10.38 -6.29
N ASP A 130 -6.35 10.70 -6.75
CA ASP A 130 -6.58 11.83 -7.66
C ASP A 130 -6.29 13.18 -7.00
N ARG A 131 -6.54 13.30 -5.68
CA ARG A 131 -6.20 14.51 -4.89
C ARG A 131 -4.70 14.78 -4.80
N LEU A 132 -3.87 13.75 -4.94
CA LEU A 132 -2.41 13.91 -4.99
C LEU A 132 -1.93 14.57 -6.28
N ASN A 133 -2.79 14.64 -7.31
CA ASN A 133 -2.48 15.26 -8.60
C ASN A 133 -1.23 14.64 -9.28
N ILE A 134 -1.03 13.33 -9.09
CA ILE A 134 0.07 12.56 -9.67
C ILE A 134 -0.33 12.08 -11.07
N PHE A 135 0.27 12.70 -12.09
CA PHE A 135 0.00 12.33 -13.48
C PHE A 135 0.74 11.04 -13.85
N ALA A 136 -0.01 10.01 -14.26
CA ALA A 136 0.57 8.81 -14.85
C ALA A 136 1.10 9.14 -16.26
N HIS A 137 2.42 9.09 -16.43
CA HIS A 137 3.09 9.17 -17.72
C HIS A 137 3.33 7.78 -18.30
#